data_AF-A0A223PAE0-F1
#
_entry.id   AF-A0A223PAE0-F1
#
_cell.length_a   1.000
_cell.length_b   1.000
_cell.length_c   1.000
_cell.angle_alpha   90.00
_cell.angle_beta   90.00
_cell.angle_gamma   90.00
#
_symmetry.space_group_name_H-M   'P 1'
#
loop_
_entity.id
_entity.type
_entity.pdbx_description
1 polymer ?
#
loop_
_entity_poly.entity_id
_entity_poly.type
_entity_poly.pdbx_seq_one_letter_code
_entity_poly.pdbx_strand_id
1 'polypeptide(L)' 'MGIVKITEQMHTNLRVTSGAMSRSINSQAEHWLRVGMMAELNPGLCYNDICQKLIEAEQQAAGSPQEITLALEKA' A
#
# COMPACT_ATOMS: atom_id res chain seq x y z
N MET A 1 7.12 -4.68 -17.43
CA MET A 1 6.00 -4.01 -16.73
C MET A 1 4.76 -4.10 -17.62
N GLY A 2 3.65 -4.64 -17.12
CA GLY A 2 2.36 -4.61 -17.85
C GLY A 2 1.67 -3.27 -17.64
N ILE A 3 1.11 -2.68 -18.69
CA ILE A 3 0.32 -1.44 -18.57
C ILE A 3 -1.14 -1.83 -18.32
N VAL A 4 -1.68 -1.44 -17.16
CA VAL A 4 -3.10 -1.59 -16.86
C VAL A 4 -3.84 -0.36 -17.37
N LYS A 5 -4.81 -0.56 -18.26
CA LYS A 5 -5.69 0.51 -18.74
C LYS A 5 -6.78 0.77 -17.70
N ILE A 6 -6.99 2.04 -17.38
CA ILE A 6 -8.07 2.53 -16.53
C ILE A 6 -8.80 3.66 -17.26
N THR A 7 -10.01 4.00 -16.81
CA THR A 7 -10.77 5.11 -17.41
C THR A 7 -10.15 6.47 -17.04
N GLU A 8 -10.37 7.48 -17.88
CA GLU A 8 -9.93 8.86 -17.61
C GLU A 8 -10.47 9.42 -16.29
N GLN A 9 -11.70 9.05 -15.94
CA GLN A 9 -12.30 9.42 -14.66
C GLN A 9 -11.50 8.84 -13.49
N MET A 10 -11.11 7.56 -13.59
CA MET A 10 -10.33 6.90 -12.54
C MET A 10 -8.93 7.51 -12.43
N HIS A 11 -8.30 7.82 -13.56
CA HIS A 11 -6.99 8.49 -13.57
C HIS A 11 -7.05 9.89 -12.93
N THR A 12 -8.12 10.65 -13.21
CA THR A 12 -8.35 11.95 -12.55
C THR A 12 -8.52 11.79 -11.04
N ASN A 13 -9.33 10.83 -10.60
CA ASN A 13 -9.52 10.55 -9.18
C ASN A 13 -8.18 10.17 -8.49
N LEU A 14 -7.38 9.31 -9.13
CA LEU A 14 -6.06 8.94 -8.62
C LEU A 14 -5.16 10.16 -8.46
N ARG A 15 -5.11 11.07 -9.43
CA ARG A 15 -4.30 12.29 -9.35
C ARG A 15 -4.70 13.18 -8.17
N VAL A 16 -6.00 13.37 -7.94
CA VAL A 16 -6.50 14.18 -6.83
C VAL A 16 -6.19 13.51 -5.49
N THR A 17 -6.54 12.23 -5.34
CA THR A 17 -6.33 11.50 -4.09
C THR A 17 -4.85 11.33 -3.77
N SER A 18 -4.00 11.05 -4.77
CA SER A 18 -2.56 10.89 -4.54
C SER A 18 -1.94 12.18 -4.00
N GLY A 19 -2.34 13.34 -4.53
CA GLY A 19 -1.93 14.65 -4.01
C GLY A 19 -2.40 14.88 -2.56
N ALA A 20 -3.65 14.56 -2.25
CA ALA A 20 -4.21 14.72 -0.91
C ALA A 20 -3.56 13.79 0.13
N MET A 21 -3.14 12.58 -0.28
CA MET A 21 -2.52 11.59 0.59
C MET A 21 -0.99 11.60 0.55
N SER A 22 -0.37 12.59 -0.10
CA SER A 22 1.09 12.72 -0.26
C SER A 22 1.76 11.46 -0.82
N ARG A 23 1.14 10.83 -1.83
CA ARG A 23 1.66 9.65 -2.54
C ARG A 23 1.88 9.94 -4.03
N SER A 24 2.72 9.15 -4.68
CA SER A 24 2.75 9.11 -6.15
C SER A 24 1.43 8.54 -6.69
N ILE A 25 1.09 8.86 -7.94
CA ILE A 25 -0.11 8.30 -8.62
C ILE A 25 -0.06 6.77 -8.64
N ASN A 26 1.11 6.20 -8.93
CA ASN A 26 1.31 4.75 -8.98
C ASN A 26 1.16 4.12 -7.59
N SER A 27 1.77 4.72 -6.56
CA SER A 27 1.65 4.25 -5.18
C SER A 27 0.21 4.32 -4.67
N GLN A 28 -0.56 5.34 -5.08
CA GLN A 28 -1.98 5.44 -4.74
C GLN A 28 -2.82 4.38 -5.46
N ALA A 29 -2.52 4.10 -6.73
CA ALA A 29 -3.17 3.04 -7.49
C ALA A 29 -2.90 1.66 -6.89
N GLU A 30 -1.64 1.40 -6.55
CA GLU A 30 -1.22 0.17 -5.88
C GLU A 30 -1.92 -0.01 -4.52
N HIS A 31 -2.02 1.05 -3.72
CA HIS A 31 -2.76 1.00 -2.45
C HIS A 31 -4.22 0.58 -2.65
N TRP A 32 -4.93 1.19 -3.60
CA TRP A 32 -6.32 0.82 -3.90
C TRP A 32 -6.45 -0.62 -4.39
N LEU A 33 -5.52 -1.09 -5.24
CA LEU A 33 -5.52 -2.47 -5.71
C LEU A 33 -5.28 -3.47 -4.57
N ARG A 34 -4.33 -3.19 -3.67
CA ARG A 34 -4.06 -4.03 -2.50
C ARG A 34 -5.24 -4.07 -1.53
N VAL A 35 -5.83 -2.91 -1.24
CA VAL A 35 -7.05 -2.84 -0.40
C VAL A 35 -8.20 -3.62 -1.04
N GLY A 36 -8.45 -3.43 -2.35
CA GLY A 36 -9.51 -4.15 -3.06
C GLY A 36 -9.32 -5.66 -3.04
N MET A 37 -8.10 -6.14 -3.29
CA MET A 37 -7.78 -7.57 -3.20
C MET A 37 -7.98 -8.12 -1.79
N MET A 38 -7.55 -7.38 -0.75
CA MET A 38 -7.73 -7.81 0.65
C MET A 38 -9.20 -7.86 1.04
N ALA A 39 -10.01 -6.90 0.60
CA ALA A 39 -11.45 -6.88 0.83
C ALA A 39 -12.16 -8.06 0.14
N GLU A 40 -11.78 -8.37 -1.11
CA GLU A 40 -12.33 -9.51 -1.87
C GLU A 40 -12.01 -10.85 -1.19
N LEU A 41 -10.77 -11.03 -0.73
CA LEU A 41 -10.34 -12.27 -0.07
C LEU A 41 -10.86 -12.39 1.37
N ASN A 42 -11.23 -11.27 2.00
CA ASN A 42 -11.66 -11.24 3.39
C ASN A 42 -12.91 -10.36 3.57
N PRO A 43 -14.10 -10.80 3.09
CA PRO A 43 -15.30 -9.96 3.06
C PRO A 43 -15.79 -9.45 4.44
N GLY A 44 -15.35 -10.09 5.53
CA GLY A 44 -15.72 -9.72 6.90
C GLY A 44 -14.79 -8.69 7.56
N LEU A 45 -13.68 -8.31 6.92
CA LEU A 45 -12.74 -7.34 7.49
C LEU A 45 -13.20 -5.91 7.21
N CYS A 46 -13.10 -5.05 8.22
CA CYS A 46 -13.29 -3.63 8.01
C CYS A 46 -12.02 -3.00 7.40
N TYR A 47 -12.16 -1.78 6.87
CA TYR A 47 -11.03 -1.07 6.26
C TYR A 47 -9.83 -0.93 7.20
N ASN A 48 -10.07 -0.69 8.49
CA ASN A 48 -8.99 -0.56 9.48
C ASN A 48 -8.20 -1.87 9.62
N ASP A 49 -8.87 -3.01 9.65
CA ASP A 49 -8.22 -4.33 9.75
C ASP A 49 -7.41 -4.63 8.49
N ILE A 50 -7.92 -4.24 7.31
CA ILE A 50 -7.20 -4.35 6.05
C ILE A 50 -5.91 -3.51 6.10
N CYS A 51 -5.98 -2.27 6.59
CA CYS A 51 -4.80 -1.42 6.73
C CYS A 51 -3.75 -2.03 7.68
N GLN A 52 -4.16 -2.58 8.82
CA GLN A 52 -3.24 -3.24 9.75
C GLN A 52 -2.55 -4.43 9.09
N LYS A 53 -3.29 -5.29 8.39
CA LYS A 53 -2.71 -6.43 7.66
C LYS A 53 -1.73 -6.01 6.57
N LEU A 54 -2.00 -4.91 5.86
CA LEU A 54 -1.08 -4.38 4.86
C LEU A 54 0.22 -3.87 5.50
N ILE A 55 0.14 -3.21 6.66
CA ILE A 55 1.33 -2.78 7.41
C ILE A 55 2.14 -3.98 7.89
N GLU A 56 1.48 -4.99 8.47
CA GLU A 56 2.14 -6.24 8.91
C GLU A 56 2.86 -6.94 7.76
N ALA A 57 2.21 -7.01 6.58
CA ALA A 57 2.81 -7.62 5.38
C ALA A 57 4.05 -6.85 4.91
N GLU A 58 4.02 -5.52 4.90
CA GLU A 58 5.18 -4.70 4.53
C GLU A 58 6.33 -4.82 5.55
N GLN A 59 6.02 -4.89 6.85
CA GLN A 59 7.04 -5.09 7.89
C GLN A 59 7.72 -6.46 7.78
N GLN A 60 6.98 -7.50 7.39
CA GLN A 60 7.54 -8.82 7.13
C GLN A 60 8.38 -8.85 5.85
N ALA A 61 7.97 -8.10 4.82
CA ALA A 61 8.70 -7.99 3.56
C ALA A 61 9.97 -7.13 3.66
N ALA A 62 10.00 -6.13 4.54
CA ALA A 62 11.11 -5.20 4.71
C ALA A 62 12.31 -5.76 5.49
N GLY A 63 12.26 -7.01 5.95
CA GLY A 63 13.25 -7.54 6.89
C GLY A 63 13.03 -6.96 8.29
N SER A 64 13.24 -7.78 9.32
CA SER A 64 12.97 -7.45 10.71
C SER A 64 13.53 -6.07 11.12
N PRO A 65 12.77 -5.20 11.82
CA PRO A 65 13.26 -3.94 12.38
C PRO A 65 14.52 -4.09 13.26
N GLN A 66 14.83 -5.31 13.70
CA GLN A 66 16.00 -5.68 14.50
C GLN A 66 17.33 -5.54 13.73
N GLU A 67 17.34 -5.57 12.39
CA GLU A 67 18.59 -5.43 11.63
C GLU A 67 19.08 -3.97 11.56
N ILE A 68 18.18 -2.98 11.58
CA ILE A 68 18.55 -1.56 11.57
C ILE A 68 19.13 -1.14 12.93
N THR A 69 18.56 -1.63 14.04
CA THR A 69 19.07 -1.34 15.40
C THR A 69 20.46 -1.94 15.61
N LEU A 70 20.69 -3.18 15.15
CA LEU A 70 21.99 -3.85 15.30
C LEU A 70 23.10 -3.22 14.43
N ALA A 71 22.75 -2.57 13.32
CA ALA A 71 23.71 -1.86 12.46
C ALA A 71 24.17 -0.53 13.06
N LEU A 72 23.33 0.14 13.87
CA LEU A 72 23.66 1.41 14.51
C LEU A 72 24.44 1.26 15.82
N GLU A 73 24.34 0.12 16.50
CA GLU A 73 25.10 -0.16 17.73
C GLU A 73 26.54 -0.67 17.48
N LYS A 74 26.90 -0.98 16.22
CA LYS A 74 28.21 -1.51 15.83
C LYS A 74 29.09 -0.52 15.04
N ALA A 75 28.66 0.74 14.90
CA ALA A 75 29.41 1.82 14.25
C ALA A 75 29.88 2.84 15.31
#